data_AF-A0AAD6XX01-F1
#
_entry.id   AF-A0AAD6XX01-F1
#
_cell.length_a   1.000
_cell.length_b   1.000
_cell.length_c   1.000
_cell.angle_alpha   90.00
_cell.angle_beta   90.00
_cell.angle_gamma   90.00
#
_symmetry.space_group_name_H-M   'P 1'
#
loop_
_entity.id
_entity.type
_entity.pdbx_description
1 polymer ?
#
loop_
_entity_poly.entity_id
_entity_poly.type
_entity_poly.pdbx_seq_one_letter_code
_entity_poly.pdbx_strand_id
1 'polypeptide(L)'
;MPAPYPLLVHASMRPVESNYTLRTHSEQKHGSCPQHLYPGINSMVYHAPNVAGDKVQPFIVFSLTVIDIIHHHHDMEEGFYFPELEKKLGKGALAPSVEQHHTFVPQVVQLKNIWKISKPARRRTTARSSSKRSTRLAMS
;
A
#
# COMPACT_ATOMS: atom_id res chain seq x y z
N MET A 1 -17.88 -11.39 -0.12
CA MET A 1 -18.19 -10.03 0.39
C MET A 1 -17.43 -9.04 -0.48
N PRO A 2 -18.11 -8.16 -1.23
CA PRO A 2 -17.43 -7.09 -1.97
C PRO A 2 -16.77 -6.10 -1.00
N ALA A 3 -15.67 -5.47 -1.42
CA ALA A 3 -14.94 -4.50 -0.61
C ALA A 3 -15.84 -3.29 -0.27
N PRO A 4 -15.72 -2.69 0.93
CA PRO A 4 -16.58 -1.59 1.37
C PRO A 4 -16.39 -0.28 0.59
N TYR A 5 -15.37 -0.19 -0.27
CA TYR A 5 -15.12 0.91 -1.18
C TYR A 5 -14.85 0.36 -2.59
N PRO A 6 -15.23 1.07 -3.67
CA PRO A 6 -14.79 0.71 -5.00
C PRO A 6 -13.25 0.72 -5.00
N LEU A 7 -12.63 -0.41 -5.34
CA LEU A 7 -11.19 -0.45 -5.57
C LEU A 7 -10.85 0.60 -6.63
N LEU A 8 -9.69 1.25 -6.53
CA LEU A 8 -9.25 2.21 -7.54
C LEU A 8 -9.27 1.50 -8.88
N VAL A 9 -10.23 1.88 -9.74
CA VAL A 9 -10.50 1.17 -10.99
C VAL A 9 -9.46 1.59 -12.00
N HIS A 10 -8.66 0.64 -12.48
CA HIS A 10 -7.77 0.88 -13.59
C HIS A 10 -8.61 1.06 -14.87
N ALA A 11 -8.36 2.13 -15.64
CA ALA A 11 -9.10 2.41 -16.88
C ALA A 11 -8.98 1.28 -17.93
N SER A 12 -8.01 0.36 -17.80
CA SER A 12 -7.86 -0.82 -18.66
C SER A 12 -8.75 -2.02 -18.30
N MET A 13 -9.57 -1.95 -17.25
CA MET A 13 -10.54 -3.01 -16.92
C MET A 13 -11.88 -2.85 -17.64
N ARG A 14 -11.98 -1.94 -18.63
CA ARG A 14 -13.09 -1.94 -19.59
C ARG A 14 -12.83 -3.04 -20.63
N PRO A 15 -13.88 -3.78 -21.08
CA PRO A 15 -13.72 -4.76 -22.15
C PRO A 15 -13.07 -4.09 -23.36
N VAL A 16 -11.95 -4.66 -23.83
CA VAL A 16 -11.28 -4.21 -25.04
C VAL A 16 -12.09 -4.72 -26.22
N GLU A 17 -12.96 -3.88 -26.77
CA GLU A 17 -13.49 -4.06 -28.12
C GLU A 17 -12.30 -3.97 -29.09
N SER A 18 -12.09 -5.04 -29.85
CA SER A 18 -10.93 -5.27 -30.71
C SER A 18 -10.96 -4.38 -31.95
N ASN A 19 -10.64 -3.09 -31.81
CA ASN A 19 -10.40 -2.22 -32.96
C ASN A 19 -9.10 -1.45 -32.73
N TYR A 20 -8.08 -1.86 -33.50
CA TYR A 20 -6.76 -1.25 -33.61
C TYR A 20 -6.89 0.12 -34.29
N THR A 21 -7.57 1.04 -33.63
CA THR A 21 -7.61 2.44 -34.04
C THR A 21 -6.78 3.19 -33.03
N LEU A 22 -5.74 3.88 -33.52
CA LEU A 22 -5.03 4.97 -32.86
C LEU A 22 -6.05 6.00 -32.36
N ARG A 23 -6.73 5.66 -31.27
CA ARG A 23 -7.59 6.56 -30.54
C ARG A 23 -6.64 7.42 -29.74
N THR A 24 -6.34 8.56 -30.35
CA THR A 24 -5.54 9.66 -29.84
C THR A 24 -5.40 9.62 -28.32
N HIS A 25 -4.17 9.36 -27.89
CA HIS A 25 -3.63 9.42 -26.53
C HIS A 25 -3.82 10.79 -25.81
N SER A 26 -4.75 11.64 -26.25
CA SER A 26 -5.01 12.97 -25.69
C SER A 26 -5.84 12.96 -24.40
N GLU A 27 -6.39 11.80 -24.02
CA GLU A 27 -7.14 11.63 -22.75
C GLU A 27 -6.45 10.67 -21.77
N GLN A 28 -5.22 10.23 -22.07
CA GLN A 28 -4.28 9.75 -21.06
C GLN A 28 -3.65 10.97 -20.37
N LYS A 29 -4.43 11.67 -19.54
CA LYS A 29 -3.95 12.83 -18.78
C LYS A 29 -2.95 12.50 -17.65
N HIS A 30 -2.46 11.28 -17.57
CA HIS A 30 -1.40 10.89 -16.65
C HIS A 30 -0.47 9.95 -17.40
N GLY A 31 0.80 10.36 -17.51
CA GLY A 31 1.87 9.47 -17.95
C GLY A 31 1.80 8.15 -17.18
N SER A 32 2.21 7.08 -17.85
CA SER A 32 2.14 5.65 -17.51
C SER A 32 2.68 5.21 -16.13
N CYS A 33 3.01 6.12 -15.23
CA CYS A 33 3.66 5.84 -13.95
C CYS A 33 2.69 5.31 -12.85
N PRO A 34 1.51 5.91 -12.59
CA PRO A 34 0.65 5.51 -11.47
C PRO A 34 0.03 4.11 -11.60
N GLN A 35 -0.04 3.57 -12.82
CA GLN A 35 -0.75 2.31 -13.14
C GLN A 35 -0.26 1.11 -12.32
N HIS A 36 1.02 1.09 -11.97
CA HIS A 36 1.68 0.00 -11.24
C HIS A 36 1.52 0.12 -9.71
N LEU A 37 1.13 1.30 -9.20
CA LEU A 37 0.99 1.56 -7.77
C LEU A 37 -0.41 1.20 -7.25
N TYR A 38 -1.44 1.35 -8.09
CA TYR A 38 -2.83 1.05 -7.71
C TYR A 38 -3.05 -0.38 -7.20
N PRO A 39 -2.45 -1.44 -7.78
CA PRO A 39 -2.60 -2.78 -7.22
C PRO A 39 -2.09 -2.88 -5.78
N GLY A 40 -0.94 -2.27 -5.47
CA GLY A 40 -0.38 -2.28 -4.11
C GLY A 40 -1.29 -1.60 -3.09
N ILE A 41 -1.79 -0.41 -3.42
CA ILE A 41 -2.70 0.36 -2.56
C ILE A 41 -4.02 -0.40 -2.37
N ASN A 42 -4.59 -0.95 -3.45
CA ASN A 42 -5.82 -1.73 -3.40
C ASN A 42 -5.65 -2.98 -2.51
N SER A 43 -4.51 -3.67 -2.61
CA SER A 43 -4.20 -4.81 -1.74
C SER A 43 -4.11 -4.40 -0.27
N MET A 44 -3.49 -3.26 0.04
CA MET A 44 -3.43 -2.74 1.42
C MET A 44 -4.83 -2.52 1.99
N VAL A 45 -5.70 -1.81 1.27
CA VAL A 45 -7.06 -1.49 1.73
C VAL A 45 -7.93 -2.76 1.85
N TYR A 46 -7.83 -3.66 0.88
CA TYR A 46 -8.63 -4.89 0.83
C TYR A 46 -8.27 -5.88 1.95
N HIS A 47 -6.97 -6.05 2.22
CA HIS A 47 -6.49 -7.05 3.18
C HIS A 47 -6.40 -6.53 4.62
N ALA A 48 -6.24 -5.23 4.84
CA ALA A 48 -6.13 -4.62 6.18
C ALA A 48 -7.19 -5.12 7.20
N PRO A 49 -8.51 -5.15 6.90
CA PRO A 49 -9.51 -5.57 7.87
C PRO A 49 -9.56 -7.09 8.11
N ASN A 50 -8.95 -7.88 7.24
CA ASN A 50 -9.08 -9.34 7.22
C ASN A 50 -7.77 -10.07 7.54
N VAL A 51 -6.73 -9.34 7.98
CA VAL A 51 -5.41 -9.95 8.21
C VAL A 51 -5.46 -10.86 9.44
N ALA A 52 -5.09 -12.12 9.27
CA ALA A 52 -4.96 -13.05 10.40
C ALA A 52 -3.84 -12.61 11.34
N GLY A 53 -3.95 -12.90 12.63
CA GLY A 53 -3.02 -12.43 13.66
C GLY A 53 -1.54 -12.81 13.40
N ASP A 54 -1.29 -14.00 12.86
CA ASP A 54 0.05 -14.47 12.47
C ASP A 54 0.57 -13.83 11.17
N LYS A 55 -0.32 -13.19 10.39
CA LYS A 55 -0.01 -12.50 9.13
C LYS A 55 0.10 -10.99 9.26
N VAL A 56 -0.20 -10.41 10.42
CA VAL A 56 -0.08 -8.96 10.68
C VAL A 56 1.32 -8.45 10.36
N GLN A 57 2.38 -9.13 10.84
CA GLN A 57 3.75 -8.67 10.62
C GLN A 57 4.17 -8.73 9.13
N PRO A 58 3.99 -9.86 8.41
CA PRO A 58 4.18 -9.89 6.96
C PRO A 58 3.38 -8.82 6.20
N PHE A 59 2.13 -8.56 6.61
CA PHE A 59 1.31 -7.52 5.98
C PHE A 59 1.84 -6.11 6.21
N ILE A 60 2.34 -5.81 7.42
CA ILE A 60 3.00 -4.53 7.71
C ILE A 60 4.24 -4.38 6.83
N VAL A 61 5.09 -5.42 6.72
CA VAL A 61 6.28 -5.39 5.86
C VAL A 61 5.91 -5.12 4.40
N PHE A 62 4.94 -5.87 3.86
CA PHE A 62 4.41 -5.63 2.51
C PHE A 62 3.97 -4.18 2.33
N SER A 63 3.18 -3.67 3.27
CA SER A 63 2.62 -2.34 3.15
C SER A 63 3.69 -1.24 3.27
N LEU A 64 4.71 -1.42 4.11
CA LEU A 64 5.87 -0.53 4.17
C LEU A 64 6.64 -0.52 2.85
N THR A 65 6.82 -1.68 2.20
CA THR A 65 7.46 -1.77 0.89
C THR A 65 6.66 -1.03 -0.19
N VAL A 66 5.33 -1.17 -0.21
CA VAL A 66 4.47 -0.40 -1.14
C VAL A 66 4.64 1.10 -0.93
N ILE A 67 4.70 1.55 0.33
CA ILE A 67 4.93 2.96 0.66
C ILE A 67 6.31 3.43 0.16
N ASP A 68 7.36 2.62 0.31
CA ASP A 68 8.70 2.97 -0.16
C ASP A 68 8.76 3.11 -1.69
N ILE A 69 8.05 2.24 -2.42
CA ILE A 69 7.92 2.34 -3.87
C ILE A 69 7.18 3.62 -4.28
N ILE A 70 6.09 3.98 -3.59
CA ILE A 70 5.34 5.22 -3.85
C ILE A 70 6.22 6.45 -3.66
N HIS A 71 7.04 6.49 -2.60
CA HIS A 71 7.96 7.62 -2.38
C HIS A 71 8.99 7.72 -3.50
N HIS A 72 9.69 6.62 -3.77
CA HIS A 72 10.73 6.61 -4.79
C HIS A 72 10.19 7.01 -6.17
N HIS A 73 8.96 6.59 -6.48
CA HIS A 73 8.26 6.95 -7.69
C HIS A 73 8.05 8.46 -7.84
N HIS A 74 7.43 9.10 -6.84
CA HIS A 74 7.18 10.54 -6.91
C HIS A 74 8.48 11.36 -6.87
N ASP A 75 9.50 10.90 -6.13
CA ASP A 75 10.84 11.54 -6.12
C ASP A 75 11.47 11.51 -7.53
N MET A 76 11.36 10.38 -8.23
CA MET A 76 11.85 10.24 -9.61
C MET A 76 11.05 11.10 -10.60
N GLU A 77 9.74 11.19 -10.40
CA GLU A 77 8.88 12.01 -11.24
C GLU A 77 9.23 13.49 -11.10
N GLU A 78 9.28 14.03 -9.88
CA GLU A 78 9.56 15.45 -9.66
C GLU A 78 11.03 15.81 -9.90
N GLY A 79 11.97 14.92 -9.55
CA GLY A 79 13.39 15.16 -9.69
C GLY A 79 13.91 15.01 -11.12
N PHE A 80 13.23 14.23 -11.96
CA PHE A 80 13.75 13.87 -13.29
C PHE A 80 12.72 13.95 -14.41
N TYR A 81 11.56 13.30 -14.28
CA TYR A 81 10.61 13.22 -15.41
C TYR A 81 9.86 14.52 -15.67
N PHE A 82 9.30 15.15 -14.64
CA PHE A 82 8.50 16.36 -14.77
C PHE A 82 9.31 17.51 -15.37
N PRO A 83 10.55 17.80 -14.93
CA PRO A 83 11.37 18.82 -15.57
C PRO A 83 11.59 18.56 -17.07
N GLU A 84 11.86 17.31 -17.48
CA GLU A 84 12.06 16.97 -18.89
C GLU A 84 10.78 17.08 -19.72
N LEU A 85 9.63 16.76 -19.12
CA LEU A 85 8.33 16.91 -19.77
C LEU A 85 7.92 18.37 -19.91
N GLU A 86 8.15 19.20 -18.89
CA GLU A 86 7.84 20.63 -18.94
C GLU A 86 8.66 21.39 -19.99
N LYS A 87 9.90 20.95 -20.28
CA LYS A 87 10.68 21.49 -21.43
C LYS A 87 9.94 21.33 -22.76
N LYS A 88 9.11 20.30 -22.90
CA LYS A 88 8.36 19.98 -24.14
C LYS A 88 6.93 20.50 -24.11
N LEU A 89 6.29 20.46 -22.95
CA LEU A 89 4.86 20.79 -22.78
C LEU A 89 4.61 22.23 -22.34
N GLY A 90 5.66 22.93 -21.91
CA GLY A 90 5.58 24.27 -21.33
C GLY A 90 5.74 24.23 -19.80
N LYS A 91 6.34 25.29 -19.27
CA LYS A 91 6.55 25.45 -17.82
C LYS A 91 5.21 25.45 -17.09
N GLY A 92 5.13 24.68 -16.00
CA GLY A 92 3.92 24.55 -15.19
C GLY A 92 2.86 23.61 -15.76
N ALA A 93 3.13 22.94 -16.89
CA ALA A 93 2.21 21.94 -17.46
C ALA A 93 1.92 20.78 -16.48
N LEU A 94 2.82 20.51 -15.53
CA LEU A 94 2.69 19.44 -14.55
C LEU A 94 2.49 19.94 -13.11
N ALA A 95 2.27 21.25 -12.92
CA ALA A 95 1.99 21.82 -11.60
C ALA A 95 0.83 21.15 -10.85
N PRO A 96 -0.30 20.76 -11.50
CA PRO A 96 -1.37 20.04 -10.82
C PRO A 96 -0.93 18.66 -10.30
N SER A 97 -0.04 17.95 -11.01
CA SER A 97 0.48 16.66 -10.57
C SER A 97 1.41 16.81 -9.36
N VAL A 98 2.27 17.83 -9.37
CA VAL A 98 3.12 18.18 -8.22
C VAL A 98 2.26 18.52 -6.98
N GLU A 99 1.20 19.31 -7.16
CA GLU A 99 0.27 19.64 -6.06
C GLU A 99 -0.40 18.38 -5.47
N GLN A 100 -0.77 17.43 -6.32
CA GLN A 100 -1.31 16.14 -5.88
C GLN A 100 -0.28 15.33 -5.08
N HIS A 101 0.98 15.28 -5.52
CA HIS A 101 2.05 14.61 -4.79
C HIS A 101 2.27 15.23 -3.41
N HIS A 102 2.36 16.57 -3.34
CA HIS A 102 2.53 17.31 -2.09
C HIS A 102 1.36 17.12 -1.12
N THR A 103 0.16 16.86 -1.63
CA THR A 103 -1.01 16.54 -0.80
C THR A 103 -0.99 15.08 -0.32
N PHE A 104 -0.57 14.15 -1.18
CA PHE A 104 -0.66 12.72 -0.92
C PHE A 104 0.53 12.16 -0.12
N VAL A 105 1.76 12.43 -0.55
CA VAL A 105 2.99 11.83 0.01
C VAL A 105 3.11 12.01 1.53
N PRO A 106 2.86 13.21 2.12
CA PRO A 106 2.97 13.39 3.57
C PRO A 106 2.06 12.46 4.39
N GLN A 107 0.86 12.16 3.88
CA GLN A 107 -0.08 11.26 4.56
C GLN A 107 0.44 9.82 4.57
N VAL A 108 1.09 9.40 3.49
CA VAL A 108 1.69 8.07 3.37
C VAL A 108 2.93 7.94 4.26
N VAL A 109 3.75 9.00 4.38
CA VAL A 109 4.86 9.07 5.37
C VAL A 109 4.32 8.90 6.80
N GLN A 110 3.24 9.60 7.12
CA GLN A 110 2.64 9.52 8.46
C GLN A 110 2.19 8.09 8.78
N LEU A 111 1.54 7.41 7.83
CA LEU A 111 1.14 6.01 7.97
C LEU A 111 2.35 5.09 8.21
N LYS A 112 3.42 5.26 7.42
CA LYS A 112 4.69 4.52 7.58
C LYS A 112 5.26 4.67 8.98
N ASN A 113 5.25 5.88 9.54
CA ASN A 113 5.78 6.15 10.87
C ASN A 113 4.96 5.46 11.97
N ILE A 114 3.63 5.47 11.85
CA ILE A 114 2.74 4.77 12.80
C ILE A 114 3.06 3.27 12.83
N TRP A 115 3.20 2.65 11.66
CA TRP A 115 3.44 1.21 11.55
C TRP A 115 4.85 0.76 11.94
N LYS A 116 5.85 1.64 11.81
CA LYS A 116 7.20 1.38 12.34
C LYS A 116 7.25 1.36 13.87
N ILE A 117 6.37 2.12 14.53
CA ILE A 117 6.33 2.24 15.99
C ILE A 117 5.51 1.10 16.62
N SER A 118 4.55 0.52 15.89
CA SER A 118 3.75 -0.60 16.37
C SER A 118 4.59 -1.89 16.51
N LYS A 119 5.15 -2.13 17.70
CA LYS A 119 5.73 -3.43 18.05
C LYS A 119 4.61 -4.49 18.17
N PRO A 120 4.80 -5.72 17.69
CA PRO A 120 3.86 -6.79 17.97
C PRO A 120 3.76 -6.99 19.48
N ALA A 121 2.53 -7.10 19.99
CA ALA A 121 2.28 -7.41 21.40
C ALA A 121 3.05 -8.69 21.75
N ARG A 122 3.98 -8.60 22.71
CA ARG A 122 4.77 -9.75 23.17
C ARG A 122 3.79 -10.81 23.67
N ARG A 123 3.76 -11.98 23.01
CA ARG A 123 3.01 -13.15 23.50
C ARG A 123 3.45 -13.40 24.94
N ARG A 124 2.59 -13.17 25.94
CA ARG A 124 2.81 -13.69 27.29
C ARG A 124 2.69 -15.20 27.17
N THR A 125 3.82 -15.89 27.14
CA THR A 125 3.86 -17.33 27.38
C THR A 125 3.46 -17.54 28.83
N THR A 126 2.19 -17.83 29.09
CA THR A 126 1.76 -18.35 30.39
C THR A 126 2.30 -19.77 30.50
N ALA A 127 3.48 -19.91 31.13
CA ALA A 127 3.96 -21.19 31.57
C ALA A 127 2.93 -21.76 32.55
N ARG A 128 2.17 -22.76 32.09
CA ARG A 128 1.22 -23.52 32.90
C ARG A 128 2.03 -24.38 33.87
N SER A 129 2.17 -23.93 35.13
CA SER A 129 2.81 -24.73 36.18
C SER A 129 1.95 -25.97 36.46
N SER A 130 2.46 -27.15 36.11
CA SER A 130 1.88 -28.42 36.51
C SER A 130 2.17 -28.67 37.99
N SER A 131 1.20 -28.39 38.85
CA SER A 131 1.22 -28.82 40.25
C SER A 131 1.10 -30.36 40.31
N LYS A 132 2.19 -31.04 40.69
CA LYS A 132 2.16 -32.47 41.00
C LYS A 132 1.45 -32.66 42.34
N ARG A 133 0.22 -33.21 42.30
CA ARG A 133 -0.50 -33.65 43.50
C ARG A 133 0.16 -34.94 44.01
N SER A 134 0.87 -34.84 45.13
CA SER A 134 1.45 -35.97 45.86
C SER A 134 0.33 -36.78 46.53
N THR A 135 0.24 -38.07 46.18
CA THR A 135 -0.61 -39.06 46.84
C THR A 135 0.02 -39.47 48.17
N ARG A 136 -0.69 -39.28 49.29
CA ARG A 136 -0.36 -39.94 50.56
C ARG A 136 -1.24 -41.20 50.68
N LEU A 137 -0.60 -42.36 50.57
CA LEU A 137 -1.10 -43.63 51.10
C LEU A 137 -1.14 -43.50 52.62
N ALA A 138 -2.30 -43.74 53.24
CA ALA A 138 -2.39 -44.02 54.67
C ALA A 138 -2.60 -45.53 54.82
N MET A 139 -1.61 -46.21 55.38
CA MET A 139 -1.76 -47.54 55.99
C MET A 139 -1.56 -47.39 57.50
N SER A 140 -2.27 -48.26 58.22
CA SER A 140 -2.33 -48.47 59.68
C SER A 140 -3.37 -47.64 60.42
#